data_AF-A0A8D7FK51-F1
#
_entry.id   AF-A0A8D7FK51-F1
#
_cell.length_a   1.000
_cell.length_b   1.000
_cell.length_c   1.000
_cell.angle_alpha   90.00
_cell.angle_beta   90.00
_cell.angle_gamma   90.00
#
_symmetry.space_group_name_H-M   'P 1'
#
loop_
_entity.id
_entity.type
_entity.pdbx_description
1 polymer ?
#
loop_
_entity_poly.entity_id
_entity_poly.type
_entity_poly.pdbx_seq_one_letter_code
_entity_poly.pdbx_strand_id
1 'polypeptide(L)' 'MGGLFSSQAAAAAEVGDSAVIAVHSVGEWTHNWQSHTQNNKMMVIDFSASWCGPCRFVEPAFRAMAAQYTDAVFLDRR' A
#
# COMPACT_ATOMS: atom_id res chain seq x y z
N MET A 1 4.90 -32.03 -25.34
CA MET A 1 4.15 -31.77 -24.08
C MET A 1 5.09 -31.05 -23.11
N GLY A 2 5.55 -29.86 -23.49
CA GLY A 2 6.61 -29.12 -22.81
C GLY A 2 6.14 -27.70 -22.58
N GLY A 3 6.45 -27.18 -21.39
CA GLY A 3 5.85 -26.00 -20.79
C GLY A 3 5.95 -24.74 -21.63
N LEU A 4 4.79 -24.12 -21.82
CA LEU A 4 4.63 -22.73 -22.23
C LEU A 4 3.70 -22.04 -21.23
N PHE A 5 4.05 -22.11 -19.95
CA PHE A 5 3.56 -21.12 -19.00
C PHE A 5 4.63 -20.04 -18.93
N SER A 6 4.48 -19.10 -19.86
CA SER A 6 5.19 -17.83 -19.88
C SER A 6 5.27 -17.28 -18.47
N SER A 7 6.48 -17.33 -17.90
CA SER A 7 6.85 -16.58 -16.71
C SER A 7 6.87 -15.10 -17.05
N GLN A 8 5.69 -14.50 -17.24
CA GLN A 8 5.48 -13.11 -16.90
C GLN A 8 5.29 -13.07 -15.39
N ALA A 9 6.41 -13.22 -14.68
CA ALA A 9 6.55 -12.52 -13.42
C ALA A 9 6.49 -11.04 -13.80
N ALA A 10 5.28 -10.48 -13.66
CA ALA A 10 5.02 -9.08 -13.83
C ALA A 10 6.10 -8.31 -13.07
N ALA A 11 6.71 -7.36 -13.79
CA ALA A 11 7.77 -6.51 -13.32
C ALA A 11 7.56 -6.16 -11.83
N ALA A 12 8.44 -6.69 -10.98
CA ALA A 12 8.67 -6.10 -9.68
C ALA A 12 9.25 -4.72 -9.98
N ALA A 13 8.36 -3.74 -10.21
CA ALA A 13 8.73 -2.35 -10.20
C ALA A 13 9.51 -2.12 -8.90
N GLU A 14 10.69 -1.55 -9.03
CA GLU A 14 11.52 -1.07 -7.93
C GLU A 14 10.63 -0.16 -7.07
N VAL A 15 10.01 -0.71 -6.01
CA VAL A 15 9.09 0.02 -5.15
C VAL A 15 9.95 0.97 -4.33
N GLY A 16 10.17 2.17 -4.87
CA GLY A 16 10.63 3.30 -4.10
C GLY A 16 9.71 3.47 -2.89
N ASP A 17 10.32 3.74 -1.75
CA ASP A 17 9.74 3.86 -0.41
C ASP A 17 8.50 4.79 -0.28
N SER A 18 8.10 5.48 -1.37
CA SER A 18 7.24 6.65 -1.35
C SER A 18 5.77 6.43 -1.75
N ALA A 19 5.29 5.19 -1.93
CA ALA A 19 3.89 4.94 -2.32
C ALA A 19 2.91 4.78 -1.12
N VAL A 20 3.41 4.36 0.05
CA VAL A 20 2.59 4.09 1.23
C VAL A 20 3.06 4.96 2.39
N ILE A 21 2.16 5.72 3.01
CA ILE A 21 2.45 6.59 4.14
C ILE A 21 2.30 5.77 5.43
N ALA A 22 3.39 5.57 6.17
CA ALA A 22 3.33 4.96 7.49
C ALA A 22 2.82 5.96 8.54
N VAL A 23 1.85 5.55 9.35
CA VAL A 23 1.21 6.38 10.38
C VAL A 23 1.39 5.73 11.75
N HIS A 24 2.08 6.41 12.66
CA HIS A 24 2.42 5.88 13.99
C HIS A 24 1.84 6.71 15.14
N SER A 25 1.15 7.81 14.83
CA SER A 25 0.52 8.67 15.82
C SER A 25 -0.88 9.13 15.43
N VAL A 26 -1.67 9.53 16.42
CA VAL A 26 -2.99 10.14 16.22
C VAL A 26 -2.87 11.50 15.51
N GLY A 27 -1.78 12.23 15.74
CA GLY A 27 -1.53 13.51 15.07
C GLY A 27 -1.33 13.35 13.56
N GLU A 28 -0.47 12.41 13.15
CA GLU A 28 -0.26 12.07 11.74
C GLU A 28 -1.54 11.54 11.09
N TRP A 29 -2.28 10.68 11.79
CA TRP A 29 -3.59 10.21 11.32
C TRP A 29 -4.53 11.37 11.04
N THR A 30 -4.67 12.28 12.01
CA THR A 30 -5.57 13.43 11.91
C THR A 30 -5.18 14.35 10.77
N HIS A 31 -3.89 14.59 10.57
CA HIS A 31 -3.37 15.39 9.47
C HIS A 31 -3.71 14.77 8.10
N ASN A 32 -3.43 13.48 7.91
CA ASN A 32 -3.73 12.77 6.66
C ASN A 32 -5.24 12.68 6.40
N TRP A 33 -6.04 12.44 7.43
CA TRP A 33 -7.50 12.41 7.34
C TRP A 33 -8.08 13.76 6.91
N GLN A 34 -7.65 14.86 7.52
CA GLN A 34 -8.10 16.20 7.14
C GLN A 34 -7.75 16.52 5.69
N SER A 35 -6.52 16.23 5.26
CA SER A 35 -6.09 16.40 3.87
C SER A 35 -6.98 15.61 2.89
N HIS A 36 -7.32 14.37 3.21
CA HIS A 36 -8.22 13.55 2.40
C HIS A 36 -9.62 14.13 2.26
N THR A 37 -10.22 14.60 3.37
CA THR A 37 -11.56 15.20 3.35
C THR A 37 -11.64 16.48 2.51
N GLN A 38 -10.54 17.22 2.36
CA GLN A 38 -10.48 18.42 1.53
C GLN A 38 -10.26 18.09 0.05
N ASN A 39 -9.47 17.04 -0.24
CA ASN A 39 -9.05 16.70 -1.59
C ASN A 39 -9.96 15.68 -2.29
N ASN A 40 -10.91 15.06 -1.58
CA ASN A 40 -11.84 14.05 -2.11
C ASN A 40 -11.17 12.88 -2.88
N LYS A 41 -9.90 12.58 -2.59
CA LYS A 41 -9.17 11.46 -3.21
C LYS A 41 -9.51 10.16 -2.51
N MET A 42 -9.57 9.02 -3.21
CA MET A 42 -9.77 7.74 -2.53
C MET A 42 -8.63 7.45 -1.54
N MET A 43 -8.96 6.97 -0.34
CA MET A 43 -7.99 6.58 0.69
C MET A 43 -8.14 5.09 1.01
N VAL A 44 -7.03 4.36 1.00
CA VAL A 44 -6.95 2.93 1.33
C VAL A 44 -6.03 2.77 2.52
N ILE A 45 -6.47 2.02 3.53
CA ILE A 45 -5.82 1.96 4.84
C ILE A 45 -5.57 0.50 5.20
N ASP A 46 -4.32 0.14 5.41
CA ASP A 46 -3.92 -1.14 6.00
C ASP A 46 -3.84 -1.00 7.52
N PHE A 47 -4.66 -1.77 8.23
CA PHE A 47 -4.60 -1.88 9.69
C PHE A 47 -3.81 -3.13 10.04
N SER A 48 -2.50 -2.94 10.23
CA SER A 48 -1.51 -4.00 10.37
C SER A 48 -0.94 -4.06 11.78
N ALA A 49 -0.12 -5.07 12.04
CA ALA A 49 0.70 -5.17 13.25
C ALA A 49 1.99 -5.91 12.96
N SER A 50 3.07 -5.60 13.70
CA SER A 50 4.37 -6.27 13.55
C SER A 50 4.33 -7.79 13.76
N TRP A 51 3.41 -8.25 14.60
CA TRP A 51 3.18 -9.67 14.91
C TRP A 51 2.09 -10.32 14.04
N CYS A 52 1.46 -9.59 13.12
CA CYS A 52 0.43 -10.12 12.23
C CYS A 52 1.06 -10.85 11.04
N GLY A 53 1.12 -12.18 11.13
CA GLY A 53 1.60 -13.05 10.04
C GLY A 53 0.85 -12.85 8.72
N PRO A 54 -0.50 -12.91 8.69
CA PRO A 54 -1.27 -12.69 7.46
C PRO A 54 -1.07 -11.30 6.84
N CYS A 55 -0.94 -10.25 7.65
CA CYS A 55 -0.73 -8.88 7.16
C CYS A 55 0.58 -8.77 6.37
N ARG A 56 1.66 -9.40 6.87
CA ARG A 56 2.95 -9.45 6.19
C ARG A 56 2.90 -10.16 4.83
N PHE A 57 1.97 -11.09 4.64
CA PHE A 57 1.77 -11.76 3.36
C PHE A 57 1.06 -10.87 2.34
N VAL A 58 0.16 -9.99 2.80
CA VAL A 58 -0.61 -9.07 1.94
C VAL A 58 0.15 -7.77 1.67
N GLU A 59 1.08 -7.36 2.53
CA GLU A 59 1.87 -6.12 2.41
C GLU A 59 2.49 -5.90 1.01
N PRO A 60 3.11 -6.90 0.34
CA PRO A 60 3.66 -6.69 -1.01
C PRO A 60 2.58 -6.37 -2.05
N ALA A 61 1.41 -7.01 -1.95
CA ALA A 61 0.29 -6.72 -2.84
C ALA A 61 -0.28 -5.32 -2.58
N PHE A 62 -0.35 -4.89 -1.31
CA PHE A 62 -0.76 -3.55 -0.93
C PHE A 62 0.18 -2.48 -1.51
N ARG A 63 1.50 -2.67 -1.37
CA ARG A 63 2.52 -1.78 -1.96
C ARG A 63 2.45 -1.75 -3.49
N ALA A 64 2.19 -2.90 -4.13
CA ALA A 64 2.00 -2.95 -5.58
C ALA A 64 0.77 -2.17 -6.04
N MET A 65 -0.35 -2.24 -5.29
CA MET A 65 -1.52 -1.41 -5.56
C MET A 65 -1.21 0.08 -5.38
N ALA A 66 -0.46 0.46 -4.35
CA ALA A 66 -0.06 1.84 -4.13
C ALA A 66 0.76 2.42 -5.29
N ALA A 67 1.61 1.60 -5.92
CA ALA A 67 2.36 2.00 -7.11
C ALA A 67 1.49 2.11 -8.38
N GLN A 68 0.41 1.32 -8.47
CA GLN A 68 -0.50 1.34 -9.62
C GLN A 68 -1.55 2.46 -9.55
N TYR A 69 -2.07 2.74 -8.36
CA TYR A 69 -3.17 3.67 -8.12
C TYR A 69 -2.66 4.98 -7.51
N THR A 70 -1.93 5.78 -8.28
CA THR A 70 -1.32 7.04 -7.81
C THR A 70 -2.33 8.15 -7.47
N ASP A 71 -3.57 8.02 -7.93
CA ASP A 71 -4.66 8.95 -7.61
C ASP A 71 -5.30 8.68 -6.24
N ALA A 72 -5.00 7.52 -5.64
CA ALA A 72 -5.43 7.15 -4.31
C ALA A 72 -4.28 7.32 -3.29
N VAL A 73 -4.64 7.57 -2.03
CA VAL A 73 -3.71 7.67 -0.91
C VAL A 73 -3.68 6.34 -0.16
N PHE A 74 -2.51 5.76 0.01
CA PHE A 74 -2.30 4.51 0.74
C PHE A 74 -1.65 4.79 2.09
N LEU A 75 -2.28 4.33 3.18
CA LEU A 75 -1.78 4.45 4.55
C LEU A 75 -1.49 3.07 5.14
N ASP A 76 -0.35 2.90 5.81
CA ASP A 76 -0.06 1.76 6.70
C ASP A 76 -0.14 2.22 8.15
N ARG A 77 -1.07 1.63 8.91
CA ARG A 77 -1.19 1.85 10.36
C ARG A 77 -0.69 0.59 11.06
N ARG A 78 0.55 0.65 11.51
CA ARG A 78 1.26 -0.43 12.20
C ARG A 78 1.66 -0.04 13.63
#